data_AF-A0A950CFI0-F1
#
_entry.id   AF-A0A950CFI0-F1
#
_cell.length_a   1.000
_cell.length_b   1.000
_cell.length_c   1.000
_cell.angle_alpha   90.00
_cell.angle_beta   90.00
_cell.angle_gamma   90.00
#
_symmetry.space_group_name_H-M   'P 1'
#
loop_
_entity.id
_entity.type
_entity.pdbx_description
1 polymer ?
#
loop_
_entity_poly.entity_id
_entity_poly.type
_entity_poly.pdbx_seq_one_letter_code
_entity_poly.pdbx_strand_id
1 'polypeptide(L)'
;MESRWLDRVGLTNAAEFLQAVDRHSNVRAIVWGHVHQSYDALRKGVRLLATPSTCAQFLPRADDFAIDRRPPGYRTLELRADGSLLTEVVWLGKDSAAHSSSCSAA
;
A
#
# COMPACT_ATOMS: atom_id res chain seq x y z
N MET A 1 -11.95 -2.20 0.60
CA MET A 1 -11.26 -3.51 0.62
C MET A 1 -12.21 -4.58 1.17
N GLU A 2 -13.45 -4.57 0.66
CA GLU A 2 -14.55 -5.48 1.06
C GLU A 2 -14.75 -5.64 2.57
N SER A 3 -14.33 -4.67 3.39
CA SER A 3 -14.38 -4.75 4.86
C SER A 3 -15.32 -3.67 5.37
N ARG A 4 -16.57 -4.02 5.67
CA ARG A 4 -17.67 -3.06 5.83
C ARG A 4 -17.44 -2.03 6.94
N TRP A 5 -16.85 -2.42 8.06
CA TRP A 5 -16.52 -1.49 9.15
C TRP A 5 -15.44 -0.47 8.73
N LEU A 6 -14.42 -0.94 8.02
CA LEU A 6 -13.27 -0.14 7.60
C LEU A 6 -13.61 0.76 6.41
N ASP A 7 -14.41 0.26 5.47
CA ASP A 7 -14.85 1.00 4.28
C ASP A 7 -15.75 2.21 4.65
N ARG A 8 -16.24 2.29 5.89
CA ARG A 8 -16.94 3.48 6.43
C ARG A 8 -15.99 4.57 6.92
N VAL A 9 -14.71 4.25 7.14
CA VAL A 9 -13.69 5.17 7.62
C VAL A 9 -12.71 5.43 6.48
N GLY A 10 -13.07 6.39 5.64
CA GLY A 10 -12.28 6.77 4.48
C GLY A 10 -11.98 8.26 4.45
N LEU A 11 -11.23 8.69 3.43
CA LEU A 11 -11.06 10.09 3.12
C LEU A 11 -12.42 10.73 2.80
N THR A 12 -12.85 11.69 3.60
CA THR A 12 -14.21 12.29 3.49
C THR A 12 -14.45 13.00 2.16
N ASN A 13 -13.41 13.63 1.61
CA ASN A 13 -13.40 14.34 0.33
C ASN A 13 -12.62 13.57 -0.76
N ALA A 14 -12.80 12.25 -0.81
CA ALA A 14 -12.10 11.39 -1.76
C ALA A 14 -12.35 11.81 -3.23
N ALA A 15 -13.54 12.28 -3.56
CA ALA A 15 -13.87 12.71 -4.91
C ALA A 15 -13.06 13.95 -5.31
N GLU A 16 -12.98 14.96 -4.45
CA GLU A 16 -12.23 16.19 -4.66
C GLU A 16 -10.73 15.93 -4.72
N PHE A 17 -10.21 15.06 -3.85
CA PHE A 17 -8.83 14.61 -3.89
C PHE A 17 -8.49 13.93 -5.21
N LEU A 18 -9.32 12.98 -5.65
CA LEU A 18 -9.11 12.26 -6.90
C LEU A 18 -9.28 13.18 -8.12
N GLN A 19 -10.17 14.17 -8.07
CA GLN A 19 -10.26 15.20 -9.10
C GLN A 19 -8.99 16.06 -9.16
N ALA A 20 -8.39 16.39 -8.02
CA ALA A 20 -7.13 17.10 -7.99
C ALA A 20 -6.01 16.27 -8.64
N VAL A 21 -5.90 14.99 -8.27
CA VAL A 21 -4.94 14.07 -8.89
C VAL A 21 -5.14 13.97 -10.40
N ASP A 22 -6.38 13.85 -10.86
CA ASP A 22 -6.71 13.70 -12.29
C ASP A 22 -6.30 14.92 -13.14
N ARG A 23 -6.08 16.09 -12.55
CA ARG A 23 -5.59 17.30 -13.25
C ARG A 23 -4.07 17.36 -13.41
N HIS A 24 -3.32 16.45 -12.79
CA HIS A 24 -1.86 16.49 -12.75
C HIS A 24 -1.26 15.22 -13.37
N SER A 25 -0.74 15.36 -14.60
CA SER A 25 -0.14 14.24 -15.37
C SER A 25 1.17 13.71 -14.78
N ASN A 26 1.77 14.44 -13.84
CA ASN A 26 3.01 14.05 -13.16
C ASN A 26 2.79 13.19 -11.91
N VAL A 27 1.53 12.96 -11.48
CA VAL A 27 1.26 12.04 -10.37
C VAL A 27 1.39 10.60 -10.86
N ARG A 28 2.29 9.82 -10.23
CA ARG A 28 2.54 8.41 -10.62
C ARG A 28 1.92 7.40 -9.66
N ALA A 29 1.82 7.74 -8.38
CA ALA A 29 1.25 6.87 -7.38
C ALA A 29 0.60 7.64 -6.22
N ILE A 30 -0.34 7.00 -5.54
CA ILE A 30 -0.95 7.40 -4.27
C ILE A 30 -0.66 6.29 -3.27
N VAL A 31 -0.07 6.63 -2.13
CA VAL A 31 0.31 5.67 -1.08
C VAL A 31 -0.43 6.01 0.20
N TRP A 32 -1.02 5.03 0.87
CA TRP A 32 -1.71 5.24 2.14
C TRP A 32 -1.58 4.07 3.13
N GLY A 33 -1.80 4.39 4.40
CA GLY A 33 -1.91 3.44 5.50
C GLY A 33 -3.36 3.25 5.92
N HIS A 34 -3.66 3.38 7.22
CA HIS A 34 -4.99 3.26 7.83
C HIS A 34 -5.64 1.88 7.77
N VAL A 35 -5.56 1.19 6.64
CA VAL A 35 -6.31 -0.04 6.36
C VAL A 35 -5.62 -1.32 6.85
N HIS A 36 -4.33 -1.24 7.21
CA HIS A 36 -3.52 -2.38 7.70
C HIS A 36 -3.61 -3.61 6.78
N GLN A 37 -3.70 -3.36 5.47
CA GLN A 37 -3.83 -4.34 4.40
C GLN A 37 -2.99 -3.86 3.22
N SER A 38 -2.42 -4.80 2.47
CA SER A 38 -1.78 -4.48 1.20
C SER A 38 -2.85 -4.29 0.13
N TYR A 39 -2.69 -3.25 -0.68
CA TYR A 39 -3.48 -3.02 -1.89
C TYR A 39 -2.57 -2.49 -2.98
N ASP A 40 -2.81 -2.94 -4.21
CA ASP A 40 -2.08 -2.50 -5.39
C ASP A 40 -3.03 -2.54 -6.59
N ALA A 41 -3.36 -1.38 -7.13
CA ALA A 41 -4.22 -1.26 -8.30
C ALA A 41 -3.82 -0.05 -9.15
N LEU A 42 -4.37 0.04 -10.36
CA LEU A 42 -4.18 1.18 -11.24
C LEU A 42 -5.50 1.93 -11.45
N ARG A 43 -5.49 3.25 -11.27
CA ARG A 43 -6.62 4.14 -11.56
C ARG A 43 -6.16 5.27 -12.48
N LYS A 44 -6.68 5.32 -13.71
CA LYS A 44 -6.35 6.36 -14.71
C LYS A 44 -4.83 6.59 -14.87
N GLY A 45 -4.05 5.52 -14.88
CA GLY A 45 -2.59 5.59 -15.00
C GLY A 45 -1.83 5.94 -13.70
N VAL A 46 -2.53 6.19 -12.60
CA VAL A 46 -1.93 6.41 -11.27
C VAL A 46 -2.01 5.12 -10.44
N ARG A 47 -0.88 4.65 -9.91
CA ARG A 47 -0.81 3.44 -9.08
C ARG A 47 -1.32 3.74 -7.66
N LEU A 48 -2.17 2.88 -7.13
CA LEU A 48 -2.82 3.03 -5.83
C LEU A 48 -2.27 1.96 -4.88
N LEU A 49 -1.58 2.37 -3.82
CA LEU A 49 -0.83 1.50 -2.93
C LEU A 49 -1.26 1.65 -1.46
N ALA A 50 -1.90 0.62 -0.90
CA ALA A 50 -2.02 0.51 0.55
C ALA A 50 -0.88 -0.32 1.13
N THR A 51 -0.42 0.07 2.31
CA THR A 51 0.71 -0.56 3.00
C THR A 51 0.23 -1.28 4.26
N PRO A 52 0.72 -2.52 4.52
CA PRO A 52 0.53 -3.19 5.80
C PRO A 52 1.01 -2.36 6.99
N SER A 53 0.56 -2.71 8.19
CA SER A 53 1.08 -2.10 9.42
C SER A 53 2.40 -2.74 9.84
N THR A 54 3.27 -1.96 10.50
CA THR A 54 4.43 -2.49 11.22
C THR A 54 4.05 -3.18 12.55
N CYS A 55 2.76 -3.38 12.82
CA CYS A 55 2.22 -4.09 13.98
C CYS A 55 1.09 -5.06 13.56
N ALA A 56 -0.07 -5.00 14.21
CA ALA A 56 -1.23 -5.85 13.94
C ALA A 56 -1.85 -5.53 12.57
N GLN A 57 -2.29 -6.57 11.86
CA GLN A 57 -3.01 -6.41 10.59
C GLN A 57 -4.52 -6.49 10.82
N PHE A 58 -5.31 -5.86 9.96
CA PHE A 58 -6.77 -6.03 9.96
C PHE A 58 -7.18 -7.18 9.03
N LEU A 59 -8.17 -7.96 9.48
CA LEU A 59 -8.71 -9.09 8.72
C LEU A 59 -9.42 -8.59 7.46
N PRO A 60 -9.03 -9.06 6.25
CA PRO A 60 -9.70 -8.70 5.01
C PRO A 60 -11.10 -9.31 4.95
N ARG A 61 -12.00 -8.64 4.23
CA ARG A 61 -13.37 -9.12 3.97
C ARG A 61 -14.19 -9.37 5.25
N ALA A 62 -13.94 -8.56 6.27
CA ALA A 62 -14.62 -8.65 7.56
C ALA A 62 -15.70 -7.58 7.69
N ASP A 63 -16.89 -7.97 8.15
CA ASP A 63 -17.97 -7.02 8.43
C ASP A 63 -17.70 -6.18 9.67
N ASP A 64 -17.11 -6.79 10.70
CA ASP A 64 -16.73 -6.17 11.97
C ASP A 64 -15.21 -6.11 12.16
N PHE A 65 -14.76 -5.29 13.12
CA PHE A 65 -13.35 -5.18 13.47
C PHE A 65 -12.77 -6.55 13.86
N ALA A 66 -11.74 -6.97 13.14
CA ALA A 66 -11.02 -8.21 13.41
C ALA A 66 -9.54 -8.06 13.05
N ILE A 67 -8.70 -8.74 13.82
CA ILE A 67 -7.25 -8.78 13.63
C ILE A 67 -6.87 -10.02 12.81
N ASP A 68 -6.02 -9.84 11.81
CA ASP A 68 -5.44 -10.93 11.01
C ASP A 68 -4.21 -11.53 11.72
N ARG A 69 -3.89 -12.79 11.43
CA ARG A 69 -2.72 -13.51 11.92
C ARG A 69 -1.44 -13.21 11.13
N ARG A 70 -1.53 -12.48 10.02
CA ARG A 70 -0.37 -12.02 9.26
C ARG A 70 0.61 -11.24 10.16
N PRO A 71 1.93 -11.44 10.00
CA PRO A 71 2.92 -10.72 10.78
C PRO A 71 2.92 -9.22 10.44
N PRO A 72 3.65 -8.39 11.19
CA PRO A 72 4.03 -7.05 10.76
C PRO A 72 4.60 -7.05 9.34
N GLY A 73 4.38 -5.96 8.61
CA GLY A 73 4.96 -5.78 7.28
C GLY A 73 5.19 -4.31 6.96
N TYR A 74 6.01 -4.07 5.94
CA TYR A 74 6.26 -2.75 5.37
C TYR A 74 6.28 -2.84 3.85
N ARG A 75 6.32 -1.69 3.18
CA ARG A 75 6.42 -1.59 1.73
C ARG A 75 7.68 -0.81 1.33
N THR A 76 8.48 -1.37 0.43
CA THR A 76 9.57 -0.64 -0.22
C THR A 76 9.04 0.15 -1.42
N LEU A 77 9.66 1.29 -1.71
CA LEU A 77 9.41 2.09 -2.89
C LEU A 77 10.76 2.46 -3.51
N GLU A 78 11.00 2.04 -4.74
CA GLU A 78 12.14 2.46 -5.55
C GLU A 78 11.63 3.42 -6.63
N LEU A 79 12.02 4.69 -6.52
CA LEU A 79 11.64 5.74 -7.45
C LEU A 79 12.75 5.91 -8.49
N ARG A 80 12.43 5.68 -9.76
CA ARG A 80 13.41 5.73 -10.85
C ARG A 80 13.31 7.05 -11.62
N ALA A 81 14.42 7.41 -12.28
CA ALA A 81 14.51 8.66 -13.04
C ALA A 81 13.56 8.71 -14.25
N ASP A 82 13.18 7.57 -14.80
CA ASP A 82 12.18 7.45 -15.88
C ASP A 82 10.72 7.60 -15.38
N GLY A 83 10.54 7.80 -14.07
CA GLY A 83 9.23 7.91 -13.42
C GLY A 83 8.58 6.56 -13.13
N SER A 84 9.25 5.44 -13.37
CA SER A 84 8.79 4.12 -12.93
C SER A 84 8.94 3.96 -11.42
N LEU A 85 8.04 3.15 -10.85
CA LEU A 85 8.00 2.85 -9.42
C LEU A 85 8.03 1.34 -9.25
N LEU A 86 9.11 0.81 -8.65
CA LEU A 86 9.11 -0.55 -8.12
C LEU A 86 8.68 -0.53 -6.65
N THR A 87 7.96 -1.56 -6.25
CA THR A 87 7.48 -1.69 -4.89
C THR A 87 7.28 -3.14 -4.53
N GLU A 88 7.62 -3.47 -3.30
CA GLU A 88 7.43 -4.79 -2.72
C GLU A 88 6.87 -4.65 -1.30
N VAL A 89 6.04 -5.60 -0.90
CA VAL A 89 5.61 -5.74 0.49
C VAL A 89 6.48 -6.78 1.17
N VAL A 90 7.18 -6.38 2.23
CA VAL A 90 8.04 -7.24 3.03
C VAL A 90 7.34 -7.55 4.35
N TRP A 91 7.17 -8.85 4.64
CA TRP A 91 6.56 -9.35 5.86
C TRP A 91 7.64 -9.80 6.84
N LEU A 92 7.58 -9.33 8.09
CA LEU A 92 8.57 -9.58 9.14
C LEU A 92 8.33 -10.93 9.88
N GLY A 93 8.01 -11.98 9.13
CA GLY A 93 7.87 -13.33 9.68
C GLY A 93 9.21 -13.88 10.20
N LYS A 94 9.17 -15.04 10.89
CA LYS A 94 10.33 -15.63 11.59
C LYS A 94 11.59 -15.87 10.73
N ASP A 95 11.49 -15.82 9.40
CA ASP A 95 12.61 -16.09 8.48
C ASP A 95 13.10 -14.87 7.67
N SER A 96 12.78 -13.64 8.08
CA SER A 96 13.09 -12.43 7.29
C SER A 96 14.59 -12.05 7.24
N ALA A 97 15.49 -12.91 7.71
CA ALA A 97 16.93 -12.67 7.79
C ALA A 97 17.73 -12.97 6.49
N ALA A 98 17.06 -13.12 5.34
CA ALA A 98 17.74 -13.41 4.07
C ALA A 98 17.28 -12.47 2.95
N HIS A 99 17.66 -11.20 3.02
CA HIS A 99 17.80 -10.37 1.81
C HIS A 99 19.26 -9.91 1.74
N SER A 100 20.08 -10.73 1.08
CA SER A 100 21.43 -10.34 0.66
C SER A 100 21.32 -9.27 -0.41
N SER A 101 21.64 -8.03 -0.06
CA SER A 101 21.82 -6.95 -1.02
C SER A 101 23.04 -7.22 -1.89
N SER A 102 22.88 -7.87 -3.04
CA SER A 102 23.88 -7.79 -4.11
C SER A 102 23.49 -6.66 -5.06
N CYS A 103 23.86 -5.43 -4.69
CA CYS A 103 23.91 -4.34 -5.64
C CYS A 103 25.23 -4.50 -6.42
N SER A 104 25.16 -5.10 -7.62
CA SER A 104 26.27 -5.05 -8.56
C SER A 104 26.06 -3.84 -9.46
N ALA A 105 26.86 -2.81 -9.26
CA ALA A 105 26.96 -1.71 -10.20
C ALA A 105 27.70 -2.19 -11.46
N ALA A 106 27.11 -1.92 -12.62
CA ALA A 106 27.77 -1.89 -13.92
C ALA A 106 27.29 -0.64 -14.66
#